data_AF-A0A2T6VMM5-F1
#
_entry.id   AF-A0A2T6VMM5-F1
#
_cell.length_a   1.000
_cell.length_b   1.000
_cell.length_c   1.000
_cell.angle_alpha   90.00
_cell.angle_beta   90.00
_cell.angle_gamma   90.00
#
_symmetry.space_group_name_H-M   'P 1'
#
loop_
_entity.id
_entity.type
_entity.pdbx_description
1 polymer ?
#
loop_
_entity_poly.entity_id
_entity_poly.type
_entity_poly.pdbx_seq_one_letter_code
_entity_poly.pdbx_strand_id
1 'polypeptide(L)'
;KFIRQKLCEKPVLLPQKDYEEAGNYAIRKMQLSIISQILDGIIFAGWVFFGLTHLEDLTHYLNLPETLGYLVFALLFLAIQSVLALPISYYTTMHLDKEFGFSKVSLSLFFKDFFKGLSLTLSVGLLLIYTLIMIIEHVEHWEISSFFVVFVFMILANLFYPKIAQLFNQFTPLNNRDLESQIEGMMDKVGFKSEGIFVMDASKRDGRLNAYFGGLGKNKRVVLFDTLISKVGTEGLLAI
;
A
#
# COMPACT_ATOMS: atom_id res chain seq x y z
N LYS A 1 -14.44 3.55 23.27
CA LYS A 1 -14.92 4.32 24.45
C LYS A 1 -14.34 5.74 24.47
N PHE A 2 -13.01 5.89 24.36
CA PHE A 2 -12.32 7.20 24.38
C PHE A 2 -12.84 8.22 23.34
N ILE A 3 -12.87 7.86 22.05
CA ILE A 3 -13.29 8.80 20.98
C ILE A 3 -14.74 9.28 21.19
N ARG A 4 -15.65 8.39 21.61
CA ARG A 4 -17.04 8.75 21.93
C ARG A 4 -17.12 9.78 23.06
N GLN A 5 -16.27 9.65 24.07
CA GLN A 5 -16.21 10.62 25.17
C GLN A 5 -15.67 11.97 24.69
N LYS A 6 -14.62 11.95 23.85
CA LYS A 6 -14.03 13.17 23.27
C LYS A 6 -14.96 13.90 22.30
N LEU A 7 -15.85 13.19 21.61
CA LEU A 7 -16.88 13.80 20.78
C LEU A 7 -17.89 14.65 21.55
N CYS A 8 -18.04 14.44 22.87
CA CYS A 8 -18.89 15.26 23.73
C CYS A 8 -18.21 16.55 24.21
N GLU A 9 -16.90 16.70 23.99
CA GLU A 9 -16.15 17.91 24.34
C GLU A 9 -16.22 18.92 23.18
N LYS A 10 -16.14 20.22 23.51
CA LYS A 10 -16.14 21.29 22.50
C LYS A 10 -14.84 21.21 21.66
N PRO A 11 -14.92 21.23 20.32
CA PRO A 11 -13.73 21.17 19.47
C PRO A 11 -12.90 22.44 19.59
N VAL A 12 -11.57 22.27 19.50
CA VAL A 12 -10.59 23.36 19.62
C VAL A 12 -10.23 23.96 18.26
N LEU A 13 -10.04 23.11 17.24
CA LEU A 13 -9.54 23.52 15.92
C LEU A 13 -10.59 23.42 14.82
N LEU A 14 -11.39 22.35 14.84
CA LEU A 14 -12.35 22.05 13.78
C LEU A 14 -13.72 22.66 14.07
N PRO A 15 -14.49 23.04 13.03
CA PRO A 15 -15.92 23.27 13.17
C PRO A 15 -16.62 22.06 13.81
N GLN A 16 -17.67 22.30 14.59
CA GLN A 16 -18.42 21.25 15.30
C GLN A 16 -18.80 20.08 14.39
N LYS A 17 -19.35 20.39 13.21
CA LYS A 17 -19.77 19.38 12.24
C LYS A 17 -18.61 18.49 11.79
N ASP A 18 -17.49 19.09 11.41
CA ASP A 18 -16.32 18.36 10.89
C ASP A 18 -15.66 17.53 11.99
N TYR A 19 -15.67 18.01 13.23
CA TYR A 19 -15.19 17.26 14.40
C TYR A 19 -16.03 16.02 14.67
N GLU A 20 -17.36 16.15 14.62
CA GLU A 20 -18.29 15.03 14.77
C GLU A 20 -18.13 14.00 13.65
N GLU A 21 -18.03 14.45 12.40
CA GLU A 21 -17.80 13.59 11.24
C GLU A 21 -16.48 12.82 11.37
N ALA A 22 -15.39 13.49 11.73
CA ALA A 22 -14.08 12.87 11.94
C ALA A 22 -14.11 11.82 13.06
N GLY A 23 -14.77 12.11 14.19
CA GLY A 23 -14.88 11.14 15.28
C GLY A 23 -15.77 9.94 14.92
N ASN A 24 -16.86 10.15 14.17
CA ASN A 24 -17.71 9.07 13.68
C ASN A 24 -16.96 8.14 12.71
N TYR A 25 -16.19 8.71 11.78
CA TYR A 25 -15.30 7.95 10.90
C TYR A 25 -14.31 7.12 11.72
N ALA A 26 -13.62 7.75 12.68
CA ALA A 26 -12.61 7.09 13.49
C ALA A 26 -13.19 5.92 14.32
N ILE A 27 -14.39 6.08 14.87
CA ILE A 27 -15.09 5.00 15.59
C ILE A 27 -15.39 3.84 14.65
N ARG A 28 -15.96 4.09 13.47
CA ARG A 28 -16.32 3.03 12.52
C ARG A 28 -15.10 2.33 11.95
N LYS A 29 -14.03 3.07 11.66
CA LYS A 29 -12.75 2.51 11.24
C LYS A 29 -12.15 1.60 12.31
N MET A 30 -12.22 2.01 13.57
CA MET A 30 -11.75 1.19 14.70
C MET A 30 -12.59 -0.07 14.89
N GLN A 31 -13.92 0.01 14.78
CA GLN A 31 -14.80 -1.16 14.81
C GLN A 31 -14.47 -2.15 13.70
N LEU A 32 -14.31 -1.65 12.46
CA LEU A 32 -13.92 -2.47 11.32
C LEU A 32 -12.54 -3.10 11.51
N SER A 33 -11.58 -2.36 12.08
CA SER A 33 -10.25 -2.90 12.38
C SER A 33 -10.30 -4.04 13.39
N ILE A 34 -11.13 -3.95 14.43
CA ILE A 34 -11.33 -5.05 15.39
C ILE A 34 -11.92 -6.28 14.69
N ILE A 35 -12.94 -6.08 13.85
CA ILE A 35 -13.55 -7.17 13.07
C ILE A 35 -12.51 -7.81 12.13
N SER A 36 -11.72 -7.00 11.43
CA SER A 36 -10.62 -7.47 10.57
C SER A 36 -9.65 -8.34 11.35
N GLN A 37 -9.16 -7.88 12.50
CA GLN A 37 -8.20 -8.63 13.32
C GLN A 37 -8.76 -9.98 13.81
N ILE A 38 -10.04 -10.02 14.18
CA ILE A 38 -10.70 -11.28 14.56
C ILE A 38 -10.78 -12.23 13.36
N LEU A 39 -11.16 -11.73 12.19
CA LEU A 39 -11.21 -12.53 10.97
C LEU A 39 -9.82 -13.01 10.54
N ASP A 40 -8.80 -12.16 10.64
CA ASP A 40 -7.41 -12.52 10.38
C ASP A 40 -6.95 -13.64 11.33
N GLY A 41 -7.34 -13.58 12.60
CA GLY A 41 -7.11 -14.66 13.57
C GLY A 41 -7.81 -15.97 13.21
N ILE A 42 -9.06 -15.90 12.74
CA ILE A 42 -9.82 -17.08 12.27
C ILE A 42 -9.17 -17.68 11.01
N ILE A 43 -8.79 -16.84 10.05
CA ILE A 43 -8.11 -17.25 8.81
C ILE A 43 -6.77 -17.91 9.15
N PHE A 44 -5.99 -17.30 10.05
CA PHE A 44 -4.73 -17.86 10.54
C PHE A 44 -4.94 -19.23 11.20
N ALA A 45 -5.90 -19.34 12.11
CA ALA A 45 -6.25 -20.63 12.72
C ALA A 45 -6.67 -21.65 11.65
N GLY A 46 -7.46 -21.23 10.66
CA GLY A 46 -7.86 -22.09 9.55
C GLY A 46 -6.68 -22.62 8.75
N TRP A 47 -5.72 -21.75 8.41
CA TRP A 47 -4.46 -22.16 7.78
C TRP A 47 -3.70 -23.20 8.61
N VAL A 48 -3.50 -22.92 9.89
CA VAL A 48 -2.73 -23.78 10.80
C VAL A 48 -3.39 -25.15 11.01
N PHE A 49 -4.71 -25.19 11.19
CA PHE A 49 -5.42 -26.43 11.53
C PHE A 49 -5.74 -27.31 10.31
N PHE A 50 -5.96 -26.73 9.13
CA PHE A 50 -6.35 -27.51 7.95
C PHE A 50 -5.90 -26.92 6.61
N GLY A 51 -5.77 -25.59 6.49
CA GLY A 51 -5.56 -24.96 5.19
C GLY A 51 -4.22 -25.33 4.56
N LEU A 52 -3.14 -25.37 5.35
CA LEU A 52 -1.81 -25.72 4.85
C LEU A 52 -1.74 -27.17 4.40
N THR A 53 -2.33 -28.10 5.17
CA THR A 53 -2.35 -29.52 4.80
C THR A 53 -3.16 -29.77 3.53
N HIS A 54 -4.34 -29.15 3.38
CA HIS A 54 -5.13 -29.27 2.15
C HIS A 54 -4.40 -28.68 0.93
N LEU A 55 -3.63 -27.62 1.13
CA LEU A 55 -2.86 -27.01 0.04
C LEU A 55 -1.68 -27.89 -0.35
N GLU A 56 -1.02 -28.52 0.62
CA GLU A 56 0.04 -29.51 0.40
C GLU A 56 -0.51 -30.74 -0.34
N ASP A 57 -1.63 -31.31 0.12
CA ASP A 57 -2.33 -32.43 -0.52
C ASP A 57 -2.68 -32.11 -1.99
N LEU A 58 -3.15 -30.89 -2.28
CA LEU A 58 -3.43 -30.44 -3.64
C LEU A 58 -2.17 -30.46 -4.51
N THR A 59 -1.03 -29.97 -3.99
CA THR A 59 0.23 -29.99 -4.75
C THR A 59 0.77 -31.39 -4.98
N HIS A 60 0.59 -32.31 -4.01
CA HIS A 60 0.93 -33.72 -4.18
C HIS A 60 0.03 -34.43 -5.18
N TYR A 61 -1.29 -34.16 -5.15
CA TYR A 61 -2.25 -34.73 -6.11
C TYR A 61 -1.89 -34.39 -7.57
N LEU A 62 -1.31 -33.21 -7.80
CA LEU A 62 -0.90 -32.76 -9.13
C LEU A 62 0.40 -33.43 -9.64
N ASN A 63 1.07 -34.27 -8.81
CA ASN A 63 2.32 -34.97 -9.14
C ASN A 63 3.41 -34.05 -9.75
N LEU A 64 3.53 -32.84 -9.21
CA LEU A 64 4.54 -31.88 -9.66
C LEU A 64 5.94 -32.29 -9.18
N PRO A 65 7.02 -31.95 -9.91
CA PRO A 65 8.38 -32.02 -9.38
C PRO A 65 8.50 -31.21 -8.08
N GLU A 66 9.33 -31.66 -7.13
CA GLU A 66 9.41 -31.10 -5.77
C GLU A 66 9.53 -29.57 -5.75
N THR A 67 10.54 -29.01 -6.44
CA THR A 67 10.77 -27.56 -6.56
C THR A 67 9.54 -26.81 -7.11
N LEU A 68 8.85 -27.39 -8.10
CA LEU A 68 7.65 -26.79 -8.68
C LEU A 68 6.45 -26.89 -7.73
N GLY A 69 6.35 -27.99 -6.98
CA GLY A 69 5.36 -28.19 -5.91
C GLY A 69 5.46 -27.09 -4.85
N TYR A 70 6.66 -26.84 -4.32
CA TYR A 70 6.89 -25.78 -3.34
C TYR A 70 6.57 -24.38 -3.88
N LEU A 71 6.95 -24.10 -5.13
CA LEU A 71 6.65 -22.84 -5.78
C LEU A 71 5.14 -22.63 -5.96
N VAL A 72 4.43 -23.64 -6.47
CA VAL A 72 2.97 -23.59 -6.66
C VAL A 72 2.25 -23.45 -5.33
N PHE A 73 2.67 -24.20 -4.30
CA PHE A 73 2.14 -24.09 -2.94
C PHE A 73 2.22 -22.63 -2.45
N ALA A 74 3.40 -22.02 -2.51
CA ALA A 74 3.61 -20.67 -2.00
C ALA A 74 2.82 -19.61 -2.79
N LEU A 75 2.75 -19.74 -4.13
CA LEU A 75 1.99 -18.82 -4.97
C LEU A 75 0.48 -18.95 -4.75
N LEU A 76 -0.04 -20.16 -4.59
CA LEU A 76 -1.44 -20.39 -4.26
C LEU A 76 -1.78 -19.86 -2.88
N PHE A 77 -0.91 -20.06 -1.90
CA PHE A 77 -1.08 -19.47 -0.56
C PHE A 77 -1.22 -17.94 -0.65
N LEU A 78 -0.33 -17.25 -1.37
CA LEU A 78 -0.40 -15.81 -1.59
C LEU A 78 -1.68 -15.38 -2.32
N ALA A 79 -2.10 -16.14 -3.34
CA ALA A 79 -3.31 -15.85 -4.09
C ALA A 79 -4.57 -16.01 -3.24
N ILE A 80 -4.69 -17.12 -2.50
CA ILE A 80 -5.82 -17.40 -1.60
C ILE A 80 -5.88 -16.33 -0.51
N GLN A 81 -4.75 -16.00 0.11
CA GLN A 81 -4.69 -14.97 1.16
C GLN A 81 -5.14 -13.60 0.62
N SER A 82 -4.76 -13.25 -0.62
CA SER A 82 -5.20 -12.01 -1.28
C SER A 82 -6.72 -11.99 -1.52
N VAL A 83 -7.32 -13.14 -1.86
CA VAL A 83 -8.77 -13.28 -2.02
C VAL A 83 -9.50 -13.22 -0.69
N LEU A 84 -8.96 -13.86 0.36
CA LEU A 84 -9.55 -13.83 1.71
C LEU A 84 -9.56 -12.42 2.32
N ALA A 85 -8.56 -11.59 2.01
CA ALA A 85 -8.51 -10.19 2.43
C ALA A 85 -9.45 -9.26 1.63
N LEU A 86 -9.95 -9.71 0.47
CA LEU A 86 -10.74 -8.91 -0.45
C LEU A 86 -12.04 -8.33 0.16
N PRO A 87 -12.85 -9.09 0.94
CA PRO A 87 -14.11 -8.58 1.48
C PRO A 87 -13.92 -7.38 2.42
N ILE A 88 -12.90 -7.41 3.28
CA ILE A 88 -12.60 -6.32 4.21
C ILE A 88 -12.06 -5.10 3.45
N SER A 89 -11.17 -5.32 2.49
CA SER A 89 -10.65 -4.25 1.62
C SER A 89 -11.78 -3.59 0.81
N TYR A 90 -12.69 -4.40 0.26
CA TYR A 90 -13.87 -3.94 -0.46
C TYR A 90 -14.78 -3.12 0.43
N TYR A 91 -15.19 -3.64 1.59
CA TYR A 91 -16.08 -2.92 2.51
C TYR A 91 -15.45 -1.59 2.98
N THR A 92 -14.15 -1.62 3.30
CA THR A 92 -13.40 -0.43 3.69
C THR A 92 -13.44 0.62 2.58
N THR A 93 -13.10 0.24 1.35
CA THR A 93 -12.90 1.17 0.23
C THR A 93 -14.21 1.63 -0.38
N MET A 94 -15.20 0.75 -0.49
CA MET A 94 -16.42 0.96 -1.27
C MET A 94 -17.62 1.35 -0.41
N HIS A 95 -17.55 1.17 0.91
CA HIS A 95 -18.61 1.58 1.83
C HIS A 95 -18.07 2.59 2.82
N LEU A 96 -17.17 2.19 3.72
CA LEU A 96 -16.71 3.07 4.79
C LEU A 96 -16.04 4.35 4.24
N ASP A 97 -14.98 4.21 3.45
CA ASP A 97 -14.23 5.39 2.98
C ASP A 97 -15.02 6.21 1.95
N LYS A 98 -15.97 5.60 1.22
CA LYS A 98 -16.87 6.35 0.31
C LYS A 98 -17.89 7.20 1.05
N GLU A 99 -18.46 6.65 2.12
CA GLU A 99 -19.47 7.34 2.91
C GLU A 99 -18.94 8.65 3.50
N PHE A 100 -17.66 8.68 3.86
CA PHE A 100 -16.97 9.87 4.37
C PHE A 100 -16.18 10.64 3.29
N GLY A 101 -16.43 10.36 2.00
CA GLY A 101 -15.84 11.10 0.88
C GLY A 101 -14.33 10.91 0.68
N PHE A 102 -13.70 9.97 1.38
CA PHE A 102 -12.28 9.65 1.22
C PHE A 102 -12.02 8.80 -0.01
N SER A 103 -12.89 7.85 -0.34
CA SER A 103 -12.72 7.00 -1.53
C SER A 103 -13.55 7.54 -2.69
N LYS A 104 -12.91 7.66 -3.86
CA LYS A 104 -13.55 7.95 -5.15
C LYS A 104 -13.49 6.76 -6.11
N VAL A 105 -12.98 5.63 -5.63
CA VAL A 105 -12.73 4.42 -6.43
C VAL A 105 -14.04 3.86 -6.99
N SER A 106 -14.13 3.64 -8.30
CA SER A 106 -15.27 2.93 -8.91
C SER A 106 -15.13 1.41 -8.75
N LEU A 107 -16.24 0.67 -8.89
CA LEU A 107 -16.22 -0.80 -8.80
C LEU A 107 -15.25 -1.43 -9.81
N SER A 108 -15.26 -0.93 -11.05
CA SER A 108 -14.35 -1.38 -12.09
C SER A 108 -12.89 -1.07 -11.74
N LEU A 109 -12.61 0.13 -11.20
CA LEU A 109 -11.26 0.51 -10.81
C LEU A 109 -10.74 -0.34 -9.65
N PHE A 110 -11.60 -0.63 -8.66
CA PHE A 110 -11.26 -1.49 -7.53
C PHE A 110 -10.77 -2.87 -7.99
N PHE A 111 -11.55 -3.56 -8.82
CA PHE A 111 -11.15 -4.88 -9.31
C PHE A 111 -9.96 -4.83 -10.26
N LYS A 112 -9.85 -3.80 -11.11
CA LYS A 112 -8.66 -3.60 -11.96
C LYS A 112 -7.39 -3.44 -11.12
N ASP A 113 -7.44 -2.63 -10.07
CA ASP A 113 -6.30 -2.42 -9.18
C ASP A 113 -6.02 -3.69 -8.36
N PHE A 114 -7.04 -4.43 -7.93
CA PHE A 114 -6.89 -5.74 -7.29
C PHE A 114 -6.15 -6.74 -8.19
N PHE A 115 -6.63 -6.98 -9.41
CA PHE A 115 -5.99 -7.94 -10.32
C PHE A 115 -4.59 -7.51 -10.75
N LYS A 116 -4.39 -6.20 -10.97
CA LYS A 116 -3.06 -5.66 -11.26
C LYS A 116 -2.10 -5.85 -10.08
N GLY A 117 -2.56 -5.57 -8.86
CA GLY A 117 -1.80 -5.78 -7.63
C GLY A 117 -1.48 -7.26 -7.41
N LEU A 118 -2.47 -8.13 -7.57
CA LEU A 118 -2.30 -9.58 -7.46
C LEU A 118 -1.29 -10.11 -8.48
N SER A 119 -1.42 -9.71 -9.74
CA SER A 119 -0.46 -10.09 -10.80
C SER A 119 0.96 -9.63 -10.49
N LEU A 120 1.12 -8.39 -10.00
CA LEU A 120 2.42 -7.89 -9.57
C LEU A 120 2.98 -8.71 -8.41
N THR A 121 2.19 -8.93 -7.35
CA THR A 121 2.59 -9.73 -6.17
C THR A 121 2.99 -11.14 -6.56
N LEU A 122 2.22 -11.81 -7.41
CA LEU A 122 2.53 -13.18 -7.84
C LEU A 122 3.75 -13.23 -8.76
N SER A 123 3.93 -12.27 -9.66
CA SER A 123 5.10 -12.24 -10.57
C SER A 123 6.40 -11.97 -9.80
N VAL A 124 6.35 -11.01 -8.89
CA VAL A 124 7.46 -10.61 -8.01
C VAL A 124 7.76 -11.72 -6.99
N GLY A 125 6.70 -12.30 -6.41
CA GLY A 125 6.77 -13.45 -5.52
C GLY A 125 7.36 -14.68 -6.19
N LEU A 126 6.96 -14.99 -7.44
CA LEU A 126 7.49 -16.11 -8.20
C LEU A 126 9.01 -16.01 -8.35
N LEU A 127 9.51 -14.84 -8.76
CA LEU A 127 10.95 -14.62 -8.93
C LEU A 127 11.70 -14.81 -7.60
N LEU A 128 11.22 -14.18 -6.52
CA LEU A 128 11.88 -14.24 -5.22
C LEU A 128 11.82 -15.65 -4.62
N ILE A 129 10.63 -16.25 -4.56
CA ILE A 129 10.42 -17.58 -3.96
C ILE A 129 11.21 -18.64 -4.71
N TYR A 130 11.17 -18.64 -6.05
CA TYR A 130 11.96 -19.57 -6.85
C TYR A 130 13.46 -19.43 -6.57
N THR A 131 13.97 -18.20 -6.51
CA THR A 131 15.39 -17.94 -6.17
C THR A 131 15.75 -18.48 -4.79
N LEU A 132 14.87 -18.29 -3.79
CA LEU A 132 15.09 -18.79 -2.43
C LEU A 132 15.08 -20.32 -2.38
N ILE A 133 14.15 -20.98 -3.08
CA ILE A 133 14.11 -22.45 -3.16
C ILE A 133 15.43 -22.97 -3.74
N MET A 134 15.90 -22.39 -4.86
CA MET A 134 17.17 -22.81 -5.47
C MET A 134 18.37 -22.64 -4.53
N ILE A 135 18.40 -21.56 -3.74
CA ILE A 135 19.46 -21.33 -2.74
C ILE A 135 19.38 -22.37 -1.62
N ILE A 136 18.19 -22.64 -1.10
CA ILE A 136 17.97 -23.63 -0.05
C ILE A 136 18.40 -25.03 -0.51
N GLU A 137 18.09 -25.41 -1.75
CA GLU A 137 18.41 -26.74 -2.29
C GLU A 137 19.90 -26.92 -2.63
N HIS A 138 20.63 -25.86 -2.97
CA HIS A 138 21.97 -25.97 -3.60
C HIS A 138 23.10 -25.27 -2.84
N VAL A 139 22.82 -24.48 -1.80
CA VAL A 139 23.83 -23.68 -1.09
C VAL A 139 23.93 -24.13 0.37
N GLU A 140 25.13 -24.49 0.82
CA GLU A 140 25.36 -25.00 2.19
C GLU A 140 24.98 -23.97 3.27
N HIS A 141 25.38 -22.70 3.11
CA HIS A 141 24.99 -21.59 3.98
C HIS A 141 23.82 -20.80 3.38
N TRP A 142 22.73 -21.51 3.09
CA TRP A 142 21.55 -20.95 2.44
C TRP A 142 20.93 -19.80 3.24
N GLU A 143 21.06 -19.78 4.57
CA GLU A 143 20.45 -18.77 5.45
C GLU A 143 21.06 -17.38 5.19
N ILE A 144 22.40 -17.33 5.13
CA ILE A 144 23.15 -16.09 4.88
C ILE A 144 22.90 -15.63 3.44
N SER A 145 22.93 -16.56 2.49
CA SER A 145 22.70 -16.26 1.07
C SER A 145 21.27 -15.75 0.83
N SER A 146 20.28 -16.40 1.44
CA SER A 146 18.87 -16.00 1.39
C SER A 146 18.65 -14.63 2.03
N PHE A 147 19.30 -14.36 3.17
CA PHE A 147 19.26 -13.05 3.81
C PHE A 147 19.73 -11.95 2.85
N PHE A 148 20.90 -12.13 2.20
CA PHE A 148 21.41 -11.13 1.26
C PHE A 148 20.51 -10.97 0.03
N VAL A 149 19.93 -12.06 -0.47
CA VAL A 149 18.96 -11.98 -1.59
C VAL A 149 17.73 -11.19 -1.19
N VAL A 150 17.11 -11.49 -0.05
CA VAL A 150 15.95 -10.73 0.45
C VAL A 150 16.32 -9.27 0.73
N PHE A 151 17.50 -9.01 1.32
CA PHE A 151 17.98 -7.67 1.60
C PHE A 151 18.14 -6.84 0.31
N VAL A 152 18.84 -7.39 -0.70
CA VAL A 152 18.99 -6.74 -2.00
C VAL A 152 17.63 -6.53 -2.64
N PHE A 153 16.74 -7.52 -2.58
CA PHE A 153 15.40 -7.41 -3.11
C PHE A 153 14.59 -6.28 -2.43
N MET A 154 14.71 -6.10 -1.12
CA MET A 154 14.06 -4.99 -0.39
C MET A 154 14.61 -3.63 -0.82
N ILE A 155 15.92 -3.52 -1.04
CA ILE A 155 16.53 -2.30 -1.61
C ILE A 155 15.96 -2.03 -3.01
N LEU A 156 15.91 -3.06 -3.87
CA LEU A 156 15.37 -2.94 -5.22
C LEU A 156 13.88 -2.57 -5.20
N ALA A 157 13.08 -3.17 -4.32
CA ALA A 157 11.67 -2.84 -4.17
C ALA A 157 11.47 -1.35 -3.82
N ASN A 158 12.28 -0.80 -2.90
CA ASN A 158 12.27 0.62 -2.56
C ASN A 158 12.76 1.50 -3.73
N LEU A 159 13.81 1.08 -4.43
CA LEU A 159 14.34 1.80 -5.60
C LEU A 159 13.33 1.85 -6.75
N PHE A 160 12.61 0.76 -6.98
CA PHE A 160 11.60 0.62 -8.03
C PHE A 160 10.20 1.07 -7.61
N TYR A 161 9.96 1.37 -6.33
CA TYR A 161 8.66 1.81 -5.83
C TYR A 161 8.04 2.93 -6.67
N PRO A 162 8.76 4.00 -7.06
CA PRO A 162 8.17 5.03 -7.90
C PRO A 162 7.72 4.54 -9.28
N LYS A 163 8.42 3.57 -9.87
CA LYS A 163 8.02 2.95 -11.15
C LYS A 163 6.80 2.04 -10.96
N ILE A 164 6.76 1.30 -9.85
CA ILE A 164 5.59 0.49 -9.47
C ILE A 164 4.37 1.39 -9.27
N ALA A 165 4.53 2.52 -8.58
CA ALA A 165 3.44 3.48 -8.35
C ALA A 165 2.88 4.05 -9.67
N GLN A 166 3.73 4.24 -10.70
CA GLN A 166 3.31 4.66 -12.04
C GLN A 166 2.42 3.64 -12.76
N LEU A 167 2.41 2.37 -12.36
CA LEU A 167 1.47 1.37 -12.90
C LEU A 167 0.03 1.63 -12.44
N PHE A 168 -0.15 2.34 -11.33
CA PHE A 168 -1.45 2.63 -10.74
C PHE A 168 -1.86 4.09 -10.97
N ASN A 169 -0.94 5.04 -10.84
CA ASN A 169 -1.21 6.48 -10.88
C ASN A 169 -0.44 7.16 -12.01
N GLN A 170 -0.98 8.27 -12.49
CA GLN A 170 -0.31 9.16 -13.42
C GLN A 170 0.48 10.21 -12.64
N PHE A 171 1.69 10.48 -13.12
CA PHE A 171 2.58 11.48 -12.57
C PHE A 171 2.88 12.50 -13.66
N THR A 172 2.61 13.77 -13.39
CA THR A 172 2.91 14.88 -14.30
C THR A 172 3.83 15.87 -13.61
N PRO A 173 4.75 16.55 -14.31
CA PRO A 173 5.50 17.66 -13.74
C PRO A 173 4.55 18.72 -13.14
N LEU A 174 5.01 19.43 -12.10
CA LEU A 174 4.27 20.54 -11.54
C LEU A 174 4.18 21.69 -12.56
N ASN A 175 2.95 22.07 -12.94
CA ASN A 175 2.74 23.12 -13.94
C ASN A 175 2.91 24.54 -13.39
N ASN A 176 2.79 24.72 -12.06
CA ASN A 176 2.90 26.04 -11.43
C ASN A 176 4.37 26.39 -11.17
N ARG A 177 4.95 27.21 -12.05
CA ARG A 177 6.35 27.66 -11.98
C ARG A 177 6.71 28.45 -10.73
N ASP A 178 5.76 29.24 -10.21
CA ASP A 178 5.98 30.03 -8.99
C ASP A 178 6.10 29.10 -7.76
N LEU A 179 5.16 28.16 -7.62
CA LEU A 179 5.22 27.16 -6.55
C LEU A 179 6.46 26.25 -6.70
N GLU A 180 6.78 25.82 -7.93
CA GLU A 180 7.97 25.03 -8.22
C GLU A 180 9.25 25.74 -7.73
N SER A 181 9.41 27.02 -8.09
CA SER A 181 10.56 27.83 -7.68
C SER A 181 10.63 28.04 -6.16
N GLN A 182 9.50 28.21 -5.48
CA GLN A 182 9.46 28.35 -4.03
C GLN A 182 9.86 27.05 -3.30
N ILE A 183 9.39 25.90 -3.79
CA ILE A 183 9.79 24.59 -3.26
C ILE A 183 11.28 24.34 -3.52
N GLU A 184 11.77 24.61 -4.73
CA GLU A 184 13.20 24.50 -5.06
C GLU A 184 14.08 25.38 -4.17
N GLY A 185 13.68 26.63 -3.94
CA GLY A 185 14.39 27.52 -3.03
C GLY A 185 14.41 27.02 -1.58
N MET A 186 13.37 26.31 -1.12
CA MET A 186 13.37 25.67 0.20
C MET A 186 14.30 24.45 0.23
N MET A 187 14.24 23.62 -0.81
CA MET A 187 15.10 22.44 -0.96
C MET A 187 16.59 22.81 -0.95
N ASP A 188 16.96 23.89 -1.66
CA ASP A 188 18.34 24.39 -1.72
C ASP A 188 18.85 24.84 -0.36
N LYS A 189 18.01 25.53 0.44
CA LYS A 189 18.39 25.99 1.80
C LYS A 189 18.74 24.85 2.74
N VAL A 190 18.12 23.68 2.56
CA VAL A 190 18.36 22.49 3.39
C VAL A 190 19.30 21.48 2.72
N GLY A 191 19.85 21.80 1.54
CA GLY A 191 20.74 20.91 0.78
C GLY A 191 20.05 19.68 0.20
N PHE A 192 18.72 19.71 0.05
CA PHE A 192 17.97 18.61 -0.53
C PHE A 192 17.98 18.70 -2.06
N LYS A 193 18.60 17.73 -2.73
CA LYS A 193 18.55 17.61 -4.20
C LYS A 193 17.44 16.67 -4.64
N SER A 194 16.63 17.13 -5.60
CA SER A 194 15.53 16.40 -6.23
C SER A 194 15.67 16.45 -7.76
N GLU A 195 15.25 15.40 -8.45
CA GLU A 195 15.12 15.33 -9.92
C GLU A 195 13.81 15.95 -10.44
N GLY A 196 13.04 16.58 -9.55
CA GLY A 196 11.88 17.37 -9.91
C GLY A 196 10.73 17.27 -8.91
N ILE A 197 9.69 18.05 -9.20
CA ILE A 197 8.45 18.09 -8.43
C ILE A 197 7.32 17.61 -9.34
N PHE A 198 6.63 16.55 -8.90
CA PHE A 198 5.59 15.88 -9.66
C PHE A 198 4.25 15.96 -8.93
N VAL A 199 3.18 15.96 -9.70
CA VAL A 199 1.81 15.86 -9.23
C VAL A 199 1.29 14.46 -9.56
N MET A 200 0.74 13.79 -8.56
CA MET A 200 0.07 12.49 -8.71
C MET A 200 -1.44 12.68 -8.77
N ASP A 201 -2.12 11.98 -9.69
CA ASP A 201 -3.58 12.01 -9.90
C ASP A 201 -4.38 11.24 -8.80
N ALA A 202 -4.04 11.50 -7.54
CA ALA A 202 -4.62 10.83 -6.38
C ALA A 202 -6.16 10.97 -6.33
N SER A 203 -6.71 12.08 -6.82
CA SER A 203 -8.15 12.36 -6.83
C SER A 203 -9.00 11.32 -7.56
N LYS A 204 -8.43 10.47 -8.42
CA LYS A 204 -9.14 9.33 -9.03
C LYS A 204 -9.50 8.24 -8.02
N ARG A 205 -8.79 8.17 -6.89
CA ARG A 205 -8.92 7.11 -5.88
C ARG A 205 -9.21 7.65 -4.49
N ASP A 206 -8.49 8.70 -4.09
CA ASP A 206 -8.45 9.19 -2.74
C ASP A 206 -8.77 10.70 -2.69
N GLY A 207 -9.59 11.10 -1.71
CA GLY A 207 -9.95 12.48 -1.42
C GLY A 207 -9.04 13.15 -0.37
N ARG A 208 -8.17 12.36 0.27
CA ARG A 208 -7.21 12.82 1.29
C ARG A 208 -6.06 13.59 0.66
N LEU A 209 -5.43 14.42 1.47
CA LEU A 209 -4.31 15.26 1.10
C LEU A 209 -3.02 14.58 1.53
N ASN A 210 -2.03 14.53 0.64
CA ASN A 210 -0.73 13.97 0.96
C ASN A 210 0.35 14.55 0.05
N ALA A 211 1.57 14.51 0.55
CA ALA A 211 2.80 14.78 -0.17
C ALA A 211 3.87 13.82 0.35
N TYR A 212 4.78 13.38 -0.51
CA TYR A 212 5.88 12.54 -0.09
C TYR A 212 7.11 12.74 -0.97
N PHE A 213 8.26 12.38 -0.42
CA PHE A 213 9.51 12.26 -1.16
C PHE A 213 9.71 10.79 -1.51
N GLY A 214 10.03 10.51 -2.77
CA GLY A 214 10.22 9.15 -3.26
C GLY A 214 11.53 8.99 -4.02
N GLY A 215 12.06 7.77 -4.07
CA GLY A 215 13.29 7.45 -4.79
C GLY A 215 14.55 7.52 -3.91
N LEU A 216 15.67 7.05 -4.48
CA LEU A 216 16.93 6.89 -3.77
C LEU A 216 18.06 7.62 -4.51
N GLY A 217 18.98 8.23 -3.75
CA GLY A 217 20.17 8.87 -4.30
C GLY A 217 19.85 10.07 -5.19
N LYS A 218 20.21 10.00 -6.47
CA LYS A 218 19.97 11.06 -7.46
C LYS A 218 18.52 11.09 -7.93
N ASN A 219 17.85 9.94 -7.97
CA ASN A 219 16.48 9.77 -8.47
C ASN A 219 15.39 10.21 -7.46
N LYS A 220 15.75 11.01 -6.45
CA LYS A 220 14.80 11.53 -5.47
C LYS A 220 13.85 12.48 -6.16
N ARG A 221 12.56 12.41 -5.83
CA ARG A 221 11.52 13.28 -6.39
C ARG A 221 10.58 13.74 -5.30
N VAL A 222 10.03 14.94 -5.45
CA VAL A 222 8.92 15.43 -4.63
C VAL A 222 7.62 15.06 -5.34
N VAL A 223 6.68 14.45 -4.62
CA VAL A 223 5.36 14.10 -5.16
C VAL A 223 4.29 14.77 -4.33
N LEU A 224 3.48 15.60 -4.97
CA LEU A 224 2.31 16.25 -4.40
C LEU A 224 1.04 15.58 -4.92
N PHE A 225 0.04 15.38 -4.08
CA PHE A 225 -1.28 14.93 -4.56
C PHE A 225 -2.01 16.11 -5.21
N ASP A 226 -2.72 15.86 -6.30
CA ASP A 226 -3.61 16.86 -6.92
C ASP A 226 -4.70 17.36 -5.94
N THR A 227 -5.18 16.50 -5.05
CA THR A 227 -6.10 16.85 -3.96
C THR A 227 -5.50 17.84 -2.98
N LEU A 228 -4.20 17.74 -2.69
CA LEU A 228 -3.49 18.65 -1.80
C LEU A 228 -3.38 20.04 -2.46
N ILE A 229 -2.91 20.08 -3.71
CA ILE A 229 -2.73 21.34 -4.46
C ILE A 229 -4.07 22.07 -4.66
N SER A 230 -5.16 21.33 -4.88
CA SER A 230 -6.48 21.92 -5.10
C SER A 230 -7.16 22.47 -3.85
N LYS A 231 -6.71 22.11 -2.64
CA LYS A 231 -7.38 22.50 -1.39
C LYS A 231 -6.51 23.36 -0.45
N VAL A 232 -5.19 23.38 -0.65
CA VAL A 232 -4.25 24.09 0.22
C VAL A 232 -3.55 25.19 -0.58
N GLY A 233 -3.55 26.41 -0.05
CA GLY A 233 -2.84 27.54 -0.66
C GLY A 233 -1.32 27.39 -0.57
N THR A 234 -0.58 28.19 -1.35
CA THR A 234 0.88 28.10 -1.48
C THR A 234 1.63 28.09 -0.15
N GLU A 235 1.30 28.97 0.78
CA GLU A 235 1.95 29.01 2.10
C GLU A 235 1.77 27.70 2.88
N GLY A 236 0.55 27.14 2.83
CA GLY A 236 0.26 25.86 3.47
C GLY A 236 0.95 24.69 2.78
N LEU A 237 1.10 24.73 1.44
CA LEU A 237 1.86 23.72 0.70
C LEU A 237 3.35 23.74 1.03
N LEU A 238 3.93 24.92 1.25
CA LEU A 238 5.33 25.07 1.64
C LEU A 238 5.56 24.69 3.11
N ALA A 239 4.54 24.84 3.96
CA ALA A 239 4.63 24.43 5.36
C ALA A 239 4.57 22.90 5.54
N ILE A 240 4.00 22.16 4.57
CA ILE A 240 3.93 20.70 4.53
C ILE A 240 5.22 20.12 3.99
#